data_AF-A0A8H8MUP2-F1
#
_entry.id   AF-A0A8H8MUP2-F1
#
_cell.length_a   1.000
_cell.length_b   1.000
_cell.length_c   1.000
_cell.angle_alpha   90.00
_cell.angle_beta   90.00
_cell.angle_gamma   90.00
#
_symmetry.space_group_name_H-M   'P 1'
#
loop_
_entity.id
_entity.type
_entity.pdbx_description
1 polymer ?
#
loop_
_entity_poly.entity_id
_entity_poly.type
_entity_poly.pdbx_seq_one_letter_code
_entity_poly.pdbx_strand_id
1 'polypeptide(L)'
;MAQKYNIEGISATVDYIISRSFDQNSPRKLDPVETFALAASHQLKAGQKAAARSLKLLEDVEDFENLARALPHYSGVIGLLGAQSMRTKALVKVLANLQRLDAIPSLEGGYHVDQYDVMICRECRDKLSYTLEPYMGYRPDWVYRWAATALNELVNKPLSECEHLFHISILHELGEDRGCRDCIRAALEAKDGECFKSWAEDMRSELQDALRAVDCLYGL
;
A
#
# COMPACT_ATOMS: atom_id res chain seq x y z
N MET A 1 -21.99 2.75 -52.75
CA MET A 1 -20.64 2.60 -52.20
C MET A 1 -20.76 2.44 -50.70
N ALA A 2 -20.53 1.24 -50.16
CA ALA A 2 -20.62 1.01 -48.71
C ALA A 2 -19.33 1.53 -48.04
N GLN A 3 -19.46 2.59 -47.24
CA GLN A 3 -18.39 3.03 -46.34
C GLN A 3 -18.14 1.89 -45.34
N LYS A 4 -16.99 1.23 -45.47
CA LYS A 4 -16.52 0.25 -44.50
C LYS A 4 -16.24 1.01 -43.21
N TYR A 5 -17.08 0.83 -42.18
CA TYR A 5 -16.88 1.46 -40.88
C TYR A 5 -15.48 1.09 -40.36
N ASN A 6 -14.71 2.09 -39.92
CA ASN A 6 -13.45 1.87 -39.23
C ASN A 6 -13.73 1.39 -37.81
N ILE A 7 -14.05 0.10 -37.68
CA ILE A 7 -14.42 -0.54 -36.42
C ILE A 7 -13.29 -0.42 -35.38
N GLU A 8 -12.04 -0.48 -35.81
CA GLU A 8 -10.87 -0.34 -34.92
C GLU A 8 -10.79 1.08 -34.34
N GLY A 9 -10.95 2.11 -35.17
CA GLY A 9 -10.99 3.50 -34.71
C GLY A 9 -12.15 3.78 -33.76
N ILE A 10 -13.32 3.19 -34.03
CA ILE A 10 -14.49 3.30 -33.15
C ILE A 10 -14.20 2.60 -31.82
N SER A 11 -13.64 1.40 -31.84
CA SER A 11 -13.30 0.65 -30.62
C SER A 11 -12.27 1.40 -29.76
N ALA A 12 -11.23 1.96 -30.37
CA ALA A 12 -10.24 2.77 -29.67
C ALA A 12 -10.84 4.05 -29.06
N THR A 13 -11.78 4.69 -29.78
CA THR A 13 -12.49 5.88 -29.28
C THR A 13 -13.38 5.52 -28.08
N VAL A 14 -14.11 4.41 -28.16
CA VAL A 14 -14.95 3.91 -27.05
C VAL A 14 -14.08 3.57 -25.84
N ASP A 15 -12.97 2.85 -26.04
CA ASP A 15 -12.03 2.49 -24.97
C ASP A 15 -11.49 3.74 -24.25
N TYR A 16 -11.11 4.76 -25.02
CA TYR A 16 -10.66 6.04 -24.47
C TYR A 16 -11.75 6.75 -23.67
N ILE A 17 -12.98 6.84 -24.19
CA ILE A 17 -14.10 7.50 -23.50
C ILE A 17 -14.42 6.79 -22.18
N ILE A 18 -14.48 5.45 -22.20
CA ILE A 18 -14.72 4.65 -20.99
C ILE A 18 -13.62 4.90 -19.95
N SER A 19 -12.34 4.92 -20.36
CA SER A 19 -11.24 5.16 -19.43
C SER A 19 -11.37 6.52 -18.71
N ARG A 20 -11.81 7.56 -19.42
CA ARG A 20 -12.05 8.92 -18.90
C ARG A 20 -13.26 9.02 -17.97
N SER A 21 -14.17 8.05 -18.00
CA SER A 21 -15.32 8.02 -17.08
C SER A 21 -14.93 7.74 -15.63
N PHE A 22 -13.70 7.26 -15.39
CA PHE A 22 -13.18 6.99 -14.06
C PHE A 22 -12.23 8.08 -13.53
N ASP A 23 -11.96 9.13 -14.30
CA ASP A 23 -11.20 10.29 -13.83
C ASP A 23 -11.96 10.99 -12.69
N GLN A 24 -11.24 11.56 -11.70
CA GLN A 24 -11.84 12.20 -10.52
C GLN A 24 -12.87 13.29 -10.86
N ASN A 25 -12.66 13.98 -11.99
CA ASN A 25 -13.51 15.08 -12.46
C ASN A 25 -14.51 14.64 -13.54
N SER A 26 -14.71 13.35 -13.74
CA SER A 26 -15.60 12.88 -14.79
C SER A 26 -17.06 13.19 -14.45
N PRO A 27 -17.82 13.82 -15.36
CA PRO A 27 -19.23 14.16 -15.13
C PRO A 27 -20.14 12.94 -15.10
N ARG A 28 -19.66 11.77 -15.56
CA ARG A 28 -20.39 10.51 -15.56
C ARG A 28 -19.52 9.42 -14.98
N LYS A 29 -19.89 8.96 -13.78
CA LYS A 29 -19.28 7.76 -13.18
C LYS A 29 -20.01 6.53 -13.70
N LEU A 30 -19.26 5.63 -14.33
CA LEU A 30 -19.76 4.31 -14.70
C LEU A 30 -19.63 3.36 -13.52
N ASP A 31 -20.45 2.31 -13.50
CA ASP A 31 -20.29 1.20 -12.54
C ASP A 31 -18.99 0.45 -12.85
N PRO A 32 -17.99 0.43 -11.95
CA PRO A 32 -16.72 -0.25 -12.17
C PRO A 32 -16.86 -1.76 -12.42
N VAL A 33 -17.86 -2.43 -11.83
CA VAL A 33 -18.08 -3.88 -11.96
C VAL A 33 -18.59 -4.21 -13.36
N GLU A 34 -19.68 -3.54 -13.78
CA GLU A 34 -20.26 -3.76 -15.11
C GLU A 34 -19.29 -3.33 -16.20
N THR A 35 -18.62 -2.20 -16.01
CA THR A 35 -17.66 -1.67 -16.99
C THR A 35 -16.46 -2.57 -17.15
N PHE A 36 -15.92 -3.13 -16.06
CA PHE A 36 -14.82 -4.09 -16.15
C PHE A 36 -15.24 -5.34 -16.92
N ALA A 37 -16.40 -5.92 -16.59
CA ALA A 37 -16.89 -7.13 -17.23
C ALA A 37 -17.09 -6.94 -18.75
N LEU A 38 -17.70 -5.81 -19.14
CA LEU A 38 -17.93 -5.45 -20.54
C LEU A 38 -16.62 -5.10 -21.27
N ALA A 39 -15.73 -4.32 -20.63
CA ALA A 39 -14.46 -3.96 -21.24
C ALA A 39 -13.58 -5.20 -21.48
N ALA A 40 -13.57 -6.15 -20.54
CA ALA A 40 -12.88 -7.42 -20.68
C ALA A 40 -13.48 -8.27 -21.82
N SER A 41 -14.81 -8.38 -21.92
CA SER A 41 -15.45 -9.17 -22.99
C SER A 41 -15.22 -8.59 -24.38
N HIS A 42 -14.99 -7.28 -24.48
CA HIS A 42 -14.78 -6.55 -25.73
C HIS A 42 -13.30 -6.17 -25.99
N GLN A 43 -12.36 -6.63 -25.16
CA GLN A 43 -10.92 -6.34 -25.27
C GLN A 43 -10.57 -4.84 -25.25
N LEU A 44 -11.36 -4.05 -24.53
CA LEU A 44 -11.18 -2.61 -24.31
C LEU A 44 -10.20 -2.42 -23.14
N LYS A 45 -8.89 -2.44 -23.45
CA LYS A 45 -7.83 -2.51 -22.43
C LYS A 45 -7.78 -1.28 -21.52
N ALA A 46 -7.93 -0.07 -22.07
CA ALA A 46 -7.82 1.14 -21.28
C ALA A 46 -8.99 1.29 -20.30
N GLY A 47 -10.21 1.00 -20.75
CA GLY A 47 -11.43 0.97 -19.96
C GLY A 47 -11.42 -0.14 -18.92
N GLN A 48 -10.94 -1.33 -19.26
CA GLN A 48 -10.77 -2.45 -18.33
C GLN A 48 -9.84 -2.04 -17.18
N LYS A 49 -8.67 -1.47 -17.50
CA LYS A 49 -7.69 -1.00 -16.51
C LYS A 49 -8.25 0.11 -15.62
N ALA A 50 -8.96 1.08 -16.21
CA ALA A 50 -9.56 2.19 -15.47
C ALA A 50 -10.68 1.73 -14.51
N ALA A 51 -11.53 0.80 -14.97
CA ALA A 51 -12.58 0.19 -14.16
C ALA A 51 -11.98 -0.66 -13.03
N ALA A 52 -10.96 -1.48 -13.32
CA ALA A 52 -10.27 -2.30 -12.33
C ALA A 52 -9.70 -1.46 -11.16
N ARG A 53 -9.09 -0.30 -11.47
CA ARG A 53 -8.57 0.65 -10.48
C ARG A 53 -9.66 1.31 -9.63
N SER A 54 -10.89 1.34 -10.13
CA SER A 54 -12.03 1.97 -9.46
C SER A 54 -12.88 0.97 -8.66
N LEU A 55 -12.57 -0.32 -8.75
CA LEU A 55 -13.19 -1.35 -7.92
C LEU A 55 -12.79 -1.11 -6.46
N LYS A 56 -13.80 -1.01 -5.60
CA LYS A 56 -13.62 -0.96 -4.15
C LYS A 56 -13.75 -2.35 -3.57
N LEU A 57 -12.97 -2.61 -2.53
CA LEU A 57 -13.09 -3.83 -1.73
C LEU A 57 -14.51 -3.99 -1.17
N LEU A 58 -15.01 -5.21 -1.27
CA LEU A 58 -16.14 -5.65 -0.46
C LEU A 58 -15.56 -6.10 0.89
N GLU A 59 -15.97 -5.45 1.98
CA GLU A 59 -15.37 -5.65 3.31
C GLU A 59 -15.67 -7.04 3.90
N ASP A 60 -16.63 -7.79 3.34
CA ASP A 60 -17.18 -9.00 3.98
C ASP A 60 -17.20 -10.27 3.10
N VAL A 61 -16.40 -10.34 2.02
CA VAL A 61 -16.32 -11.57 1.21
C VAL A 61 -15.12 -12.40 1.65
N GLU A 62 -15.38 -13.47 2.41
CA GLU A 62 -14.33 -14.40 2.84
C GLU A 62 -14.00 -15.48 1.80
N ASP A 63 -14.96 -15.81 0.92
CA ASP A 63 -14.85 -16.91 -0.04
C ASP A 63 -15.08 -16.45 -1.49
N PHE A 64 -14.06 -15.80 -2.04
CA PHE A 64 -14.05 -15.34 -3.44
C PHE A 64 -14.12 -16.50 -4.43
N GLU A 65 -13.67 -17.70 -4.07
CA GLU A 65 -13.66 -18.85 -4.97
C GLU A 65 -15.08 -19.39 -5.19
N ASN A 66 -15.84 -19.58 -4.10
CA ASN A 66 -17.25 -19.95 -4.21
C ASN A 66 -18.08 -18.87 -4.90
N LEU A 67 -17.80 -17.59 -4.64
CA LEU A 67 -18.46 -16.49 -5.33
C LEU A 67 -18.17 -16.51 -6.85
N ALA A 68 -16.91 -16.77 -7.25
CA ALA A 68 -16.53 -16.87 -8.65
C ALA A 68 -17.20 -18.05 -9.36
N ARG A 69 -17.37 -19.19 -8.67
CA ARG A 69 -18.12 -20.35 -9.19
C ARG A 69 -19.61 -20.06 -9.34
N ALA A 70 -20.20 -19.32 -8.40
CA ALA A 70 -21.60 -18.93 -8.44
C ALA A 70 -21.90 -17.87 -9.52
N LEU A 71 -20.93 -17.00 -9.82
CA LEU A 71 -21.04 -15.89 -10.76
C LEU A 71 -19.92 -15.93 -11.81
N PRO A 72 -19.89 -16.94 -12.71
CA PRO A 72 -18.78 -17.15 -13.64
C PRO A 72 -18.56 -15.99 -14.62
N HIS A 73 -19.64 -15.27 -14.98
CA HIS A 73 -19.58 -14.06 -15.81
C HIS A 73 -18.80 -12.90 -15.16
N TYR A 74 -18.72 -12.88 -13.83
CA TYR A 74 -17.99 -11.88 -13.05
C TYR A 74 -16.69 -12.43 -12.44
N SER A 75 -16.27 -13.65 -12.80
CA SER A 75 -15.07 -14.29 -12.25
C SER A 75 -13.81 -13.40 -12.31
N GLY A 76 -13.63 -12.62 -13.38
CA GLY A 76 -12.53 -11.66 -13.49
C GLY A 76 -12.61 -10.52 -12.47
N VAL A 77 -13.81 -9.95 -12.25
CA VAL A 77 -14.04 -8.91 -11.22
C VAL A 77 -13.80 -9.50 -9.83
N ILE A 78 -14.36 -10.68 -9.57
CA ILE A 78 -14.26 -11.37 -8.28
C ILE A 78 -12.80 -11.72 -7.97
N GLY A 79 -12.04 -12.17 -8.98
CA GLY A 79 -10.60 -12.40 -8.87
C GLY A 79 -9.83 -11.13 -8.52
N LEU A 80 -10.16 -9.98 -9.14
CA LEU A 80 -9.55 -8.70 -8.79
C LEU A 80 -9.87 -8.26 -7.36
N LEU A 81 -11.13 -8.39 -6.93
CA LEU A 81 -11.54 -8.06 -5.57
C LEU A 81 -10.85 -8.96 -4.53
N GLY A 82 -10.75 -10.26 -4.80
CA GLY A 82 -10.05 -11.20 -3.94
C GLY A 82 -8.56 -10.86 -3.83
N ALA A 83 -7.96 -10.48 -4.94
CA ALA A 83 -6.54 -10.14 -4.97
C ALA A 83 -6.26 -8.77 -4.32
N GLN A 84 -7.15 -7.77 -4.45
CA GLN A 84 -7.11 -6.56 -3.63
C GLN A 84 -7.27 -6.88 -2.12
N SER A 85 -8.13 -7.84 -1.76
CA SER A 85 -8.37 -8.21 -0.36
C SER A 85 -7.12 -8.85 0.24
N MET A 86 -6.47 -9.74 -0.53
CA MET A 86 -5.16 -10.30 -0.18
C MET A 86 -4.09 -9.22 -0.02
N ARG A 87 -4.07 -8.20 -0.88
CA ARG A 87 -3.14 -7.08 -0.77
C ARG A 87 -3.31 -6.36 0.56
N THR A 88 -4.54 -5.95 0.89
CA THR A 88 -4.83 -5.26 2.15
C THR A 88 -4.47 -6.13 3.35
N LYS A 89 -4.78 -7.43 3.32
CA LYS A 89 -4.40 -8.37 4.39
C LYS A 89 -2.89 -8.50 4.54
N ALA A 90 -2.14 -8.58 3.44
CA ALA A 90 -0.67 -8.63 3.45
C ALA A 90 -0.08 -7.35 4.03
N LEU A 91 -0.57 -6.17 3.60
CA LEU A 91 -0.16 -4.87 4.13
C LEU A 91 -0.46 -4.75 5.63
N VAL A 92 -1.69 -5.04 6.04
CA VAL A 92 -2.08 -5.01 7.45
C VAL A 92 -1.23 -5.99 8.26
N LYS A 93 -0.90 -7.17 7.73
CA LYS A 93 -0.03 -8.12 8.42
C LYS A 93 1.39 -7.57 8.63
N VAL A 94 2.03 -7.02 7.59
CA VAL A 94 3.37 -6.42 7.71
C VAL A 94 3.35 -5.22 8.66
N LEU A 95 2.38 -4.31 8.45
CA LEU A 95 2.28 -3.07 9.23
C LEU A 95 1.81 -3.31 10.68
N ALA A 96 1.02 -4.34 10.94
CA ALA A 96 0.70 -4.76 12.31
C ALA A 96 1.88 -5.52 12.94
N ASN A 97 2.68 -6.23 12.16
CA ASN A 97 3.92 -6.85 12.65
C ASN A 97 5.02 -5.83 12.96
N LEU A 98 4.93 -4.57 12.50
CA LEU A 98 5.73 -3.46 13.06
C LEU A 98 5.57 -3.34 14.59
N GLN A 99 4.40 -3.73 15.10
CA GLN A 99 4.11 -3.78 16.55
C GLN A 99 4.74 -5.00 17.24
N ARG A 100 5.30 -5.97 16.49
CA ARG A 100 5.85 -7.25 16.98
C ARG A 100 7.31 -7.49 16.56
N LEU A 101 7.98 -6.53 15.91
CA LEU A 101 9.37 -6.64 15.48
C LEU A 101 10.32 -6.65 16.70
N ASP A 102 10.38 -7.78 17.40
CA ASP A 102 11.52 -8.18 18.25
C ASP A 102 12.69 -8.68 17.39
N ALA A 103 12.57 -8.63 16.06
CA ALA A 103 13.54 -9.15 15.11
C ALA A 103 14.52 -8.05 14.68
N ILE A 104 15.54 -7.81 15.49
CA ILE A 104 16.81 -7.27 15.01
C ILE A 104 17.85 -8.39 15.17
N PRO A 105 18.63 -8.73 14.12
CA PRO A 105 19.75 -9.66 14.27
C PRO A 105 20.68 -9.09 15.33
N SER A 106 21.03 -9.91 16.33
CA SER A 106 22.04 -9.54 17.31
C SER A 106 23.31 -9.11 16.59
N LEU A 107 23.64 -7.82 16.62
CA LEU A 107 25.02 -7.40 16.43
C LEU A 107 25.82 -8.12 17.51
N GLU A 108 26.69 -9.03 17.07
CA GLU A 108 27.51 -9.84 17.95
C GLU A 108 28.21 -8.95 19.00
N GLY A 109 27.88 -9.16 20.27
CA GLY A 109 28.60 -8.61 21.42
C GLY A 109 28.15 -7.23 21.90
N GLY A 110 27.18 -7.20 22.81
CA GLY A 110 26.85 -6.04 23.63
C GLY A 110 25.40 -5.62 23.46
N TYR A 111 24.72 -5.41 24.60
CA TYR A 111 23.35 -4.91 24.80
C TYR A 111 22.52 -4.65 23.53
N HIS A 112 21.40 -5.35 23.40
CA HIS A 112 20.34 -5.10 22.40
C HIS A 112 19.93 -3.61 22.43
N VAL A 113 20.60 -2.77 21.64
CA VAL A 113 20.11 -1.43 21.34
C VAL A 113 19.16 -1.65 20.19
N ASP A 114 17.87 -1.59 20.50
CA ASP A 114 16.84 -1.61 19.48
C ASP A 114 17.17 -0.47 18.48
N GLN A 115 17.07 -0.68 17.16
CA GLN A 115 17.35 0.39 16.19
C GLN A 115 16.48 1.63 16.50
N TYR A 116 15.33 1.41 17.12
CA TYR A 116 14.46 2.46 17.63
C TYR A 116 15.01 3.23 18.84
N ASP A 117 15.89 2.62 19.66
CA ASP A 117 16.48 3.28 20.82
C ASP A 117 17.34 4.47 20.40
N VAL A 118 18.05 4.41 19.28
CA VAL A 118 18.83 5.57 18.79
C VAL A 118 17.97 6.59 18.04
N MET A 119 16.79 6.18 17.58
CA MET A 119 15.85 7.01 16.80
C MET A 119 14.65 7.53 17.61
N ILE A 120 14.72 7.44 18.94
CA ILE A 120 13.74 7.98 19.89
C ILE A 120 14.38 9.08 20.75
N CYS A 121 13.64 10.15 21.02
CA CYS A 121 14.13 11.18 21.94
C CYS A 121 14.14 10.67 23.39
N ARG A 122 14.98 11.29 24.22
CA ARG A 122 15.14 10.94 25.62
C ARG A 122 13.82 11.03 26.41
N GLU A 123 13.02 12.08 26.20
CA GLU A 123 11.76 12.23 26.93
C GLU A 123 10.74 11.15 26.58
N CYS A 124 10.61 10.80 25.31
CA CYS A 124 9.77 9.69 24.89
C CYS A 124 10.32 8.39 25.46
N ARG A 125 11.64 8.14 25.38
CA ARG A 125 12.30 6.98 26.00
C ARG A 125 12.03 6.86 27.49
N ASP A 126 12.20 7.96 28.23
CA ASP A 126 12.06 8.00 29.68
C ASP A 126 10.60 7.81 30.09
N LYS A 127 9.61 8.35 29.36
CA LYS A 127 8.18 8.08 29.65
C LYS A 127 7.82 6.59 29.60
N LEU A 128 8.62 5.78 28.90
CA LEU A 128 8.32 4.38 28.62
C LEU A 128 8.92 3.44 29.63
N SER A 129 10.09 3.78 30.17
CA SER A 129 10.68 3.05 31.29
C SER A 129 9.77 3.07 32.53
N TYR A 130 8.83 4.01 32.61
CA TYR A 130 7.88 4.14 33.72
C TYR A 130 6.48 3.57 33.46
N THR A 131 6.07 3.28 32.22
CA THR A 131 4.62 3.07 31.93
C THR A 131 4.15 1.64 31.67
N LEU A 132 4.89 0.72 31.06
CA LEU A 132 4.38 -0.65 30.81
C LEU A 132 5.52 -1.67 30.74
N GLU A 133 5.15 -2.95 30.96
CA GLU A 133 6.02 -4.13 31.06
C GLU A 133 7.27 -4.10 30.16
N PRO A 134 8.47 -4.46 30.68
CA PRO A 134 9.75 -4.39 29.97
C PRO A 134 9.88 -5.26 28.70
N TYR A 135 8.79 -5.85 28.21
CA TYR A 135 8.73 -6.78 27.09
C TYR A 135 7.96 -6.26 25.87
N MET A 136 7.34 -5.08 25.95
CA MET A 136 6.64 -4.48 24.81
C MET A 136 7.50 -3.33 24.25
N GLY A 137 8.38 -3.65 23.30
CA GLY A 137 9.27 -2.67 22.66
C GLY A 137 8.49 -1.46 22.13
N TYR A 138 8.72 -0.29 22.72
CA TYR A 138 8.06 0.92 22.25
C TYR A 138 8.67 1.39 20.93
N ARG A 139 7.84 1.98 20.08
CA ARG A 139 8.21 2.50 18.77
C ARG A 139 8.01 4.01 18.78
N PRO A 140 8.96 4.80 18.25
CA PRO A 140 8.77 6.23 18.06
C PRO A 140 7.46 6.52 17.33
N ASP A 141 6.77 7.59 17.71
CA ASP A 141 5.49 8.00 17.11
C ASP A 141 5.55 8.13 15.58
N TRP A 142 6.71 8.50 15.04
CA TRP A 142 6.92 8.58 13.58
C TRP A 142 6.75 7.23 12.88
N VAL A 143 7.02 6.09 13.54
CA VAL A 143 6.85 4.75 12.97
C VAL A 143 5.38 4.44 12.73
N TYR A 144 4.52 4.75 13.70
CA TYR A 144 3.07 4.57 13.56
C TYR A 144 2.48 5.45 12.47
N ARG A 145 2.95 6.69 12.38
CA ARG A 145 2.54 7.63 11.34
C ARG A 145 3.00 7.16 9.97
N TRP A 146 4.24 6.72 9.87
CA TRP A 146 4.75 6.11 8.65
C TRP A 146 3.88 4.92 8.23
N ALA A 147 3.53 4.02 9.16
CA ALA A 147 2.70 2.86 8.87
C ALA A 147 1.30 3.25 8.37
N ALA A 148 0.68 4.27 8.98
CA ALA A 148 -0.61 4.79 8.53
C ALA A 148 -0.52 5.42 7.12
N THR A 149 0.51 6.22 6.85
CA THR A 149 0.76 6.79 5.52
C THR A 149 1.03 5.69 4.49
N ALA A 150 1.87 4.72 4.82
CA ALA A 150 2.20 3.59 3.98
C ALA A 150 0.96 2.75 3.66
N LEU A 151 0.09 2.47 4.64
CA LEU A 151 -1.16 1.75 4.40
C LEU A 151 -2.06 2.50 3.40
N ASN A 152 -2.26 3.80 3.62
CA ASN A 152 -3.15 4.62 2.77
C ASN A 152 -2.67 4.67 1.31
N GLU A 153 -1.36 4.75 1.09
CA GLU A 153 -0.79 4.78 -0.25
C GLU A 153 -0.70 3.40 -0.90
N LEU A 154 -0.14 2.42 -0.20
CA LEU A 154 0.15 1.10 -0.75
C LEU A 154 -1.11 0.27 -1.02
N VAL A 155 -2.24 0.56 -0.36
CA VAL A 155 -3.54 -0.05 -0.72
C VAL A 155 -3.93 0.29 -2.16
N ASN A 156 -3.56 1.48 -2.64
CA ASN A 156 -4.02 2.00 -3.93
C ASN A 156 -2.94 2.03 -5.01
N LYS A 157 -1.67 2.03 -4.62
CA LYS A 157 -0.52 2.18 -5.52
C LYS A 157 0.45 1.00 -5.39
N PRO A 158 1.15 0.62 -6.48
CA PRO A 158 2.24 -0.33 -6.41
C PRO A 158 3.41 0.24 -5.61
N LEU A 159 4.23 -0.64 -5.01
CA LEU A 159 5.37 -0.23 -4.18
C LEU A 159 6.34 0.71 -4.91
N SER A 160 6.56 0.48 -6.21
CA SER A 160 7.43 1.29 -7.07
C SER A 160 6.98 2.74 -7.26
N GLU A 161 5.71 3.05 -7.02
CA GLU A 161 5.17 4.43 -7.07
C GLU A 161 5.20 5.10 -5.69
N CYS A 162 5.64 4.39 -4.65
CA CYS A 162 5.68 4.84 -3.25
C CYS A 162 7.11 4.89 -2.69
N GLU A 163 8.11 5.12 -3.55
CA GLU A 163 9.52 5.16 -3.19
C GLU A 163 9.85 6.24 -2.15
N HIS A 164 9.09 7.34 -2.14
CA HIS A 164 9.25 8.44 -1.19
C HIS A 164 9.04 8.01 0.27
N LEU A 165 8.23 6.96 0.51
CA LEU A 165 8.01 6.42 1.86
C LEU A 165 9.30 5.93 2.51
N PHE A 166 10.29 5.54 1.72
CA PHE A 166 11.56 4.97 2.20
C PHE A 166 12.70 6.00 2.21
N HIS A 167 12.42 7.23 1.79
CA HIS A 167 13.40 8.30 1.77
C HIS A 167 13.33 9.12 3.05
N ILE A 168 14.47 9.62 3.54
CA ILE A 168 14.56 10.36 4.81
C ILE A 168 13.66 11.60 4.88
N SER A 169 13.29 12.16 3.72
CA SER A 169 12.37 13.29 3.63
C SER A 169 10.99 13.00 4.22
N ILE A 170 10.55 11.73 4.24
CA ILE A 170 9.27 11.35 4.83
C ILE A 170 9.20 11.74 6.31
N LEU A 171 10.32 11.71 7.04
CA LEU A 171 10.35 12.11 8.45
C LEU A 171 9.97 13.58 8.66
N HIS A 172 10.30 14.45 7.70
CA HIS A 172 9.88 15.85 7.76
C HIS A 172 8.36 15.98 7.56
N GLU A 173 7.80 15.27 6.59
CA GLU A 173 6.36 15.25 6.31
C GLU A 173 5.56 14.72 7.51
N LEU A 174 6.06 13.68 8.18
CA LEU A 174 5.43 13.10 9.38
C LEU A 174 5.47 14.05 10.60
N GLY A 175 6.37 15.04 10.60
CA GLY A 175 6.57 15.98 11.70
C GLY A 175 5.69 17.22 11.72
N GLU A 176 5.01 17.50 10.60
CA GLU A 176 4.14 18.67 10.47
C GLU A 176 2.83 18.49 11.27
N ASP A 177 2.36 17.25 11.44
CA ASP A 177 0.99 16.97 11.89
C ASP A 177 0.89 16.27 13.25
N ARG A 178 1.56 16.83 14.28
CA ARG A 178 1.53 16.44 15.72
C ARG A 178 2.49 15.32 16.15
N GLY A 179 3.49 14.97 15.35
CA GLY A 179 4.52 14.01 15.74
C GLY A 179 5.46 14.56 16.84
N CYS A 180 6.09 13.68 17.62
CA CYS A 180 7.19 14.09 18.48
C CYS A 180 8.37 14.58 17.61
N ARG A 181 8.50 15.90 17.47
CA ARG A 181 9.56 16.55 16.69
C ARG A 181 10.95 16.13 17.16
N ASP A 182 11.09 15.83 18.45
CA ASP A 182 12.36 15.40 19.02
C ASP A 182 12.71 13.96 18.64
N CYS A 183 11.72 13.07 18.48
CA CYS A 183 11.96 11.72 17.94
C CYS A 183 12.31 11.77 16.46
N ILE A 184 11.67 12.66 15.69
CA ILE A 184 12.02 12.90 14.29
C ILE A 184 13.45 13.41 14.17
N ARG A 185 13.80 14.41 14.99
CA ARG A 185 15.17 14.92 15.06
C ARG A 185 16.16 13.84 15.48
N ALA A 186 15.85 13.03 16.49
CA ALA A 186 16.69 11.90 16.89
C ALA A 186 16.90 10.90 15.74
N ALA A 187 15.84 10.58 14.97
CA ALA A 187 15.96 9.72 13.79
C ALA A 187 16.83 10.33 12.67
N LEU A 188 16.76 11.65 12.47
CA LEU A 188 17.61 12.38 11.51
C LEU A 188 19.08 12.48 11.96
N GLU A 189 19.32 12.64 13.27
CA GLU A 189 20.66 12.80 13.86
C GLU A 189 21.35 11.45 14.11
N ALA A 190 20.58 10.36 14.28
CA ALA A 190 21.09 9.02 14.54
C ALA A 190 21.98 8.54 13.37
N LYS A 191 23.30 8.62 13.59
CA LYS A 191 24.33 8.35 12.57
C LYS A 191 24.04 9.09 11.26
N ASP A 192 23.71 10.38 11.35
CA ASP A 192 23.38 11.22 10.18
C ASP A 192 22.27 10.62 9.29
N GLY A 193 21.29 9.94 9.92
CA GLY A 193 20.15 9.32 9.27
C GLY A 193 20.41 7.92 8.70
N GLU A 194 21.60 7.34 8.88
CA GLU A 194 21.90 5.96 8.45
C GLU A 194 21.00 4.92 9.13
N CYS A 195 20.65 5.14 10.40
CA CYS A 195 19.75 4.24 11.12
C CYS A 195 18.35 4.20 10.49
N PHE A 196 17.82 5.36 10.09
CA PHE A 196 16.53 5.41 9.38
C PHE A 196 16.63 4.74 8.00
N LYS A 197 17.71 4.96 7.25
CA LYS A 197 17.91 4.35 5.94
C LYS A 197 17.93 2.82 6.03
N SER A 198 18.69 2.27 6.97
CA SER A 198 18.73 0.81 7.21
C SER A 198 17.34 0.26 7.54
N TRP A 199 16.64 0.91 8.46
CA TRP A 199 15.26 0.54 8.81
C TRP A 199 14.32 0.61 7.59
N ALA A 200 14.43 1.65 6.77
CA ALA A 200 13.60 1.83 5.59
C ALA A 200 13.88 0.77 4.51
N GLU A 201 15.14 0.36 4.34
CA GLU A 201 15.53 -0.72 3.44
C GLU A 201 14.98 -2.07 3.89
N ASP A 202 15.06 -2.38 5.19
CA ASP A 202 14.46 -3.60 5.76
C ASP A 202 12.95 -3.62 5.52
N MET A 203 12.27 -2.49 5.77
CA MET A 203 10.83 -2.33 5.52
C MET A 203 10.44 -2.42 4.06
N ARG A 204 11.26 -1.89 3.16
CA ARG A 204 11.06 -2.08 1.73
C ARG A 204 11.14 -3.56 1.37
N SER A 205 12.14 -4.28 1.86
CA SER A 205 12.32 -5.71 1.57
C SER A 205 11.13 -6.52 2.05
N GLU A 206 10.68 -6.30 3.29
CA GLU A 206 9.52 -7.02 3.84
C GLU A 206 8.23 -6.73 3.05
N LEU A 207 7.98 -5.47 2.71
CA LEU A 207 6.82 -5.09 1.91
C LEU A 207 6.91 -5.68 0.49
N GLN A 208 8.08 -5.65 -0.14
CA GLN A 208 8.29 -6.23 -1.46
C GLN A 208 8.03 -7.73 -1.46
N ASP A 209 8.50 -8.45 -0.44
CA ASP A 209 8.27 -9.89 -0.31
C ASP A 209 6.80 -10.22 -0.05
N ALA A 210 6.13 -9.45 0.82
CA ALA A 210 4.72 -9.62 1.12
C ALA A 210 3.80 -9.30 -0.07
N LEU A 211 4.19 -8.32 -0.90
CA LEU A 211 3.39 -7.86 -2.04
C LEU A 211 3.74 -8.55 -3.35
N ARG A 212 4.86 -9.29 -3.43
CA ARG A 212 5.36 -9.94 -4.65
C ARG A 212 4.31 -10.77 -5.40
N ALA A 213 3.49 -11.52 -4.65
CA ALA A 213 2.46 -12.38 -5.22
C ALA A 213 1.20 -11.64 -5.70
N VAL A 214 1.04 -10.37 -5.30
CA VAL A 214 -0.20 -9.59 -5.47
C VAL A 214 0.01 -8.35 -6.34
N ASP A 215 1.25 -7.86 -6.49
CA ASP A 215 1.59 -6.73 -7.36
C ASP A 215 1.35 -7.00 -8.86
N CYS A 216 1.21 -8.26 -9.27
CA CYS A 216 0.87 -8.66 -10.64
C CYS A 216 -0.43 -8.01 -11.16
N LEU A 217 -1.34 -7.62 -10.26
CA LEU A 217 -2.64 -7.03 -10.58
C LEU A 217 -2.54 -5.61 -11.14
N TYR A 218 -1.50 -4.85 -10.80
CA TYR A 218 -1.32 -3.48 -11.31
C TYR A 218 -0.71 -3.44 -12.72
N GLY A 219 -0.18 -4.58 -13.17
CA GLY A 219 0.32 -4.77 -14.53
C GLY A 219 -0.78 -4.99 -15.58
N LEU A 220 -2.04 -5.18 -15.16
CA LEU A 220 -3.22 -5.30 -16.04
C LEU A 220 -3.60 -3.96 -16.68
#